data_AF-A0A8T4MUT6-F1
#
_entry.id   AF-A0A8T4MUT6-F1
#
_cell.length_a   1.000
_cell.length_b   1.000
_cell.length_c   1.000
_cell.angle_alpha   90.00
_cell.angle_beta   90.00
_cell.angle_gamma   90.00
#
_symmetry.space_group_name_H-M   'P 1'
#
loop_
_entity.id
_entity.type
_entity.pdbx_description
1 polymer ?
#
loop_
_entity_poly.entity_id
_entity_poly.type
_entity_poly.pdbx_seq_one_letter_code
_entity_poly.pdbx_strand_id
1 'polypeptide(L)'
;MVLIILILTVVIIISGIFIFTYQRELLQPKQQNYELQQEEALDIQEFSKKMTFIVNVPKNTFEEDIVYFETFRPEGLKSFKMEKISDYKHKITFDIDFLEQGVYVDDNGERIIRYAYNRNNFGFITTEYLGETTQTDYWDKLTRKISHPKQGYVQEDLVERWKWFPQGEIDFKTQITPPEKFMERINGKEFHSGHVLNDLYVSGFDDFFNSTSKHMREQEYTWAIISPPWQWVADSPPKVANSIELGIDENPNYPSDEKLIEHIKSLKKEGIKVFLSPQICCTVIDTQNRNDEWWNAYFSEVERFLVHHAKIAEVSGADALRVDTFDADNREVKNFDEKMEQMIKNIRKEFGGEIGSGTSIYLSEDKEPRGIIPPVEYFTFGDKLDFFVISIDARLSRKDNPSNKELAEEAGNLIDRALPLHEKYNKPIIVIISYASIEKSWKGSAFYDFVEIMNAPWIGEREWKKGKYEFSGEDQARTINAYFEAIEKRPWITGLYNFGYWMWEMPLAPDMSIRGKPAEDLWKKWNEVIYEDD
;
A
#
# COMPACT_ATOMS: atom_id res chain seq x y z
N MET A 1 -15.39 3.77 38.25
CA MET A 1 -15.45 2.96 37.01
C MET A 1 -15.87 3.78 35.79
N VAL A 2 -16.86 4.69 35.90
CA VAL A 2 -17.29 5.56 34.80
C VAL A 2 -16.24 6.60 34.35
N LEU A 3 -15.35 7.04 35.25
CA LEU A 3 -14.34 8.07 34.95
C LEU A 3 -13.11 7.56 34.16
N ILE A 4 -12.87 6.24 34.14
CA ILE A 4 -11.72 5.63 33.43
C ILE A 4 -12.04 5.37 31.95
N ILE A 5 -13.34 5.24 31.61
CA ILE A 5 -13.80 5.01 30.23
C ILE A 5 -13.77 6.31 29.42
N LEU A 6 -14.09 7.46 30.04
CA LEU A 6 -14.03 8.77 29.36
C LEU A 6 -12.61 9.16 28.90
N ILE A 7 -11.57 8.70 29.60
CA ILE A 7 -10.17 9.00 29.26
C ILE A 7 -9.70 8.18 28.05
N LEU A 8 -10.21 6.95 27.87
CA LEU A 8 -9.86 6.08 26.75
C LEU A 8 -10.47 6.56 25.41
N THR A 9 -11.70 7.07 25.44
CA THR A 9 -12.35 7.61 24.23
C THR A 9 -11.71 8.93 23.78
N VAL A 10 -11.26 9.77 24.72
CA VAL A 10 -10.59 11.05 24.42
C VAL A 10 -9.19 10.84 23.83
N VAL A 11 -8.46 9.79 24.24
CA VAL A 11 -7.14 9.49 23.67
C VAL A 11 -7.25 8.98 22.23
N ILE A 12 -8.21 8.12 21.91
CA ILE A 12 -8.43 7.63 20.52
C ILE A 12 -8.85 8.78 19.58
N ILE A 13 -9.66 9.73 20.07
CA ILE A 13 -10.09 10.91 19.31
C ILE A 13 -8.93 11.89 19.09
N ILE A 14 -8.04 12.08 20.07
CA ILE A 14 -6.89 12.99 19.93
C ILE A 14 -5.81 12.42 19.01
N SER A 15 -5.59 11.09 19.02
CA SER A 15 -4.70 10.41 18.08
C SER A 15 -5.19 10.55 16.64
N GLY A 16 -6.49 10.32 16.38
CA GLY A 16 -7.08 10.52 15.05
C GLY A 16 -6.98 11.97 14.55
N ILE A 17 -7.29 12.96 15.38
CA ILE A 17 -7.27 14.38 14.98
C ILE A 17 -5.85 14.89 14.68
N PHE A 18 -4.83 14.43 15.41
CA PHE A 18 -3.42 14.79 15.11
C PHE A 18 -2.91 14.12 13.83
N ILE A 19 -3.31 12.87 13.54
CA ILE A 19 -3.01 12.16 12.29
C ILE A 19 -3.55 12.93 11.07
N PHE A 20 -4.77 13.46 11.16
CA PHE A 20 -5.41 14.20 10.07
C PHE A 20 -4.78 15.58 9.80
N THR A 21 -4.33 16.30 10.83
CA THR A 21 -3.77 17.64 10.62
C THR A 21 -2.36 17.58 10.01
N TYR A 22 -1.58 16.54 10.36
CA TYR A 22 -0.23 16.31 9.84
C TYR A 22 -0.25 15.73 8.41
N GLN A 23 -1.17 14.80 8.11
CA GLN A 23 -1.41 14.35 6.73
C GLN A 23 -1.85 15.50 5.81
N ARG A 24 -2.66 16.45 6.31
CA ARG A 24 -3.13 17.59 5.53
C ARG A 24 -2.05 18.58 5.11
N GLU A 25 -0.94 18.71 5.85
CA GLU A 25 0.17 19.61 5.51
C GLU A 25 1.31 18.92 4.71
N LEU A 26 1.51 17.61 4.86
CA LEU A 26 2.55 16.87 4.14
C LEU A 26 2.06 16.16 2.87
N LEU A 27 0.79 15.76 2.81
CA LEU A 27 0.16 15.21 1.59
C LEU A 27 -0.44 16.30 0.68
N GLN A 28 -0.32 17.58 1.04
CA GLN A 28 -0.71 18.69 0.17
C GLN A 28 0.49 19.50 -0.36
N PRO A 29 1.25 19.03 -1.37
CA PRO A 29 1.09 19.73 -2.63
C PRO A 29 -0.33 19.44 -3.10
N LYS A 30 -1.07 20.43 -3.61
CA LYS A 30 -2.28 20.13 -4.40
C LYS A 30 -1.92 18.99 -5.36
N GLN A 31 -2.30 17.75 -5.05
CA GLN A 31 -2.46 16.72 -6.05
C GLN A 31 -3.66 17.26 -6.82
N GLN A 32 -3.41 18.19 -7.74
CA GLN A 32 -4.39 18.43 -8.77
C GLN A 32 -4.39 17.13 -9.53
N ASN A 33 -5.52 16.42 -9.56
CA ASN A 33 -5.85 15.41 -10.55
C ASN A 33 -4.92 15.54 -11.76
N TYR A 34 -3.91 14.68 -11.81
CA TYR A 34 -3.05 14.58 -12.97
C TYR A 34 -3.91 13.90 -14.03
N GLU A 35 -4.82 14.65 -14.66
CA GLU A 35 -5.43 14.22 -15.89
C GLU A 35 -4.28 13.98 -16.87
N LEU A 36 -4.05 12.70 -17.19
CA LEU A 36 -3.33 12.27 -18.37
C LEU A 36 -4.15 12.76 -19.57
N GLN A 37 -4.02 14.03 -19.90
CA GLN A 37 -4.39 14.52 -21.22
C GLN A 37 -3.37 13.95 -22.19
N GLN A 38 -3.67 12.77 -22.75
CA GLN A 38 -3.11 12.37 -24.02
C GLN A 38 -3.69 13.33 -25.07
N GLU A 39 -3.04 14.47 -25.27
CA GLU A 39 -3.36 15.32 -26.42
C GLU A 39 -2.92 14.60 -27.69
N GLU A 40 -3.89 14.38 -28.59
CA GLU A 40 -3.64 13.97 -29.96
C GLU A 40 -2.65 14.93 -30.62
N ALA A 41 -1.70 14.36 -31.36
CA ALA A 41 -0.69 15.12 -32.09
C ALA A 41 -1.36 16.14 -33.03
N LEU A 42 -1.33 17.41 -32.61
CA LEU A 42 -1.67 18.55 -33.44
C LEU A 42 -0.76 18.58 -34.67
N ASP A 43 -1.36 18.33 -35.85
CA ASP A 43 -0.70 18.48 -37.14
C ASP A 43 -0.50 19.97 -37.42
N ILE A 44 0.61 20.52 -36.90
CA ILE A 44 1.06 21.88 -37.15
C ILE A 44 2.32 21.77 -38.01
N GLN A 45 2.13 21.94 -39.31
CA GLN A 45 3.20 22.34 -40.21
C GLN A 45 3.49 23.83 -40.00
N GLU A 46 4.26 24.14 -38.96
CA GLU A 46 4.91 25.44 -38.79
C GLU A 46 6.29 25.20 -38.17
N PHE A 47 7.29 26.00 -38.54
CA PHE A 47 8.68 25.87 -38.09
C PHE A 47 8.79 26.21 -36.60
N SER A 48 8.22 25.39 -35.73
CA SER A 48 8.31 25.56 -34.30
C SER A 48 9.77 25.37 -33.90
N LYS A 49 10.26 26.29 -33.08
CA LYS A 49 11.60 26.13 -32.54
C LYS A 49 11.55 24.96 -31.55
N LYS A 50 12.37 23.93 -31.71
CA LYS A 50 12.44 22.74 -30.89
C LYS A 50 13.75 22.66 -30.11
N MET A 51 13.66 22.11 -28.90
CA MET A 51 14.78 21.72 -28.07
C MET A 51 14.61 20.27 -27.64
N THR A 52 15.71 19.52 -27.61
CA THR A 52 15.72 18.11 -27.22
C THR A 52 16.40 17.91 -25.87
N PHE A 53 15.84 17.04 -25.03
CA PHE A 53 16.49 16.51 -23.84
C PHE A 53 16.78 15.03 -24.06
N ILE A 54 17.99 14.62 -23.71
CA ILE A 54 18.44 13.23 -23.73
C ILE A 54 19.00 12.92 -22.36
N VAL A 55 18.51 11.85 -21.73
CA VAL A 55 18.98 11.43 -20.41
C VAL A 55 19.51 10.01 -20.48
N ASN A 56 20.68 9.80 -19.88
CA ASN A 56 21.19 8.49 -19.55
C ASN A 56 20.78 8.18 -18.11
N VAL A 57 20.15 7.04 -17.88
CA VAL A 57 19.70 6.59 -16.56
C VAL A 57 20.61 5.50 -16.01
N PRO A 58 20.55 5.21 -14.70
CA PRO A 58 21.37 4.17 -14.08
C PRO A 58 21.11 2.79 -14.70
N LYS A 59 22.13 1.93 -14.75
CA LYS A 59 22.01 0.56 -15.27
C LYS A 59 21.10 -0.35 -14.44
N ASN A 60 20.82 0.02 -13.19
CA ASN A 60 19.84 -0.65 -12.32
C ASN A 60 18.44 -0.05 -12.43
N THR A 61 18.15 0.72 -13.49
CA THR A 61 16.78 1.08 -13.88
C THR A 61 16.19 -0.12 -14.61
N PHE A 62 15.03 -0.61 -14.15
CA PHE A 62 14.42 -1.81 -14.73
C PHE A 62 13.88 -1.56 -16.13
N GLU A 63 13.73 -2.61 -16.94
CA GLU A 63 13.29 -2.47 -18.32
C GLU A 63 11.85 -1.96 -18.43
N GLU A 64 11.01 -2.36 -17.48
CA GLU A 64 9.62 -1.97 -17.32
C GLU A 64 9.44 -0.58 -16.70
N ASP A 65 10.50 0.01 -16.12
CA ASP A 65 10.43 1.36 -15.58
C ASP A 65 10.25 2.38 -16.70
N ILE A 66 9.45 3.41 -16.43
CA ILE A 66 9.16 4.48 -17.39
C ILE A 66 9.84 5.75 -16.91
N VAL A 67 10.58 6.40 -17.80
CA VAL A 67 11.26 7.67 -17.49
C VAL A 67 10.42 8.85 -17.95
N TYR A 68 10.24 9.81 -17.04
CA TYR A 68 9.50 11.04 -17.25
C TYR A 68 10.43 12.25 -17.11
N PHE A 69 10.16 13.27 -17.91
CA PHE A 69 10.69 14.62 -17.74
C PHE A 69 9.66 15.42 -16.93
N GLU A 70 10.04 15.93 -15.77
CA GLU A 70 9.17 16.73 -14.91
C GLU A 70 9.63 18.18 -14.91
N THR A 71 8.71 19.12 -15.06
CA THR A 71 9.00 20.56 -15.01
C THR A 71 7.88 21.32 -14.33
N PHE A 72 8.25 22.36 -13.59
CA PHE A 72 7.28 23.24 -12.96
C PHE A 72 6.71 24.26 -13.93
N ARG A 73 5.44 24.55 -13.75
CA ARG A 73 4.70 25.59 -14.46
C ARG A 73 3.86 26.41 -13.49
N PRO A 74 3.35 27.59 -13.91
CA PRO A 74 2.41 28.37 -13.10
C PRO A 74 1.21 27.55 -12.61
N GLU A 75 0.75 26.58 -13.40
CA GLU A 75 -0.34 25.66 -13.07
C GLU A 75 0.07 24.45 -12.22
N GLY A 76 1.36 24.25 -11.92
CA GLY A 76 1.87 23.13 -11.12
C GLY A 76 2.95 22.31 -11.81
N LEU A 77 3.33 21.19 -11.18
CA LEU A 77 4.28 20.23 -11.74
C LEU A 77 3.62 19.49 -12.93
N LYS A 78 4.35 19.37 -14.04
CA LYS A 78 3.93 18.62 -15.22
C LYS A 78 4.96 17.55 -15.54
N SER A 79 4.49 16.36 -15.89
CA SER A 79 5.32 15.19 -16.15
C SER A 79 5.06 14.68 -17.57
N PHE A 80 6.13 14.43 -18.31
CA PHE A 80 6.07 14.03 -19.72
C PHE A 80 6.85 12.74 -19.94
N LYS A 81 6.17 11.70 -20.41
CA LYS A 81 6.79 10.40 -20.71
C LYS A 81 7.86 10.56 -21.80
N MET A 82 9.06 10.06 -21.54
CA MET A 82 10.18 10.12 -22.47
C MET A 82 10.23 8.86 -23.35
N GLU A 83 10.61 9.03 -24.62
CA GLU A 83 10.84 7.94 -25.56
C GLU A 83 12.15 7.20 -25.20
N LYS A 84 12.09 5.87 -25.03
CA LYS A 84 13.28 5.03 -24.88
C LYS A 84 13.96 4.89 -26.26
N ILE A 85 15.20 5.37 -26.39
CA ILE A 85 15.95 5.33 -27.66
C ILE A 85 17.06 4.25 -27.65
N SER A 86 17.52 3.84 -26.48
CA SER A 86 18.36 2.65 -26.28
C SER A 86 18.25 2.19 -24.82
N ASP A 87 18.95 1.11 -24.46
CA ASP A 87 19.10 0.72 -23.05
C ASP A 87 19.60 1.90 -22.23
N TYR A 88 18.89 2.17 -21.15
CA TYR A 88 19.19 3.25 -20.20
C TYR A 88 19.28 4.64 -20.81
N LYS A 89 18.70 4.88 -22.00
CA LYS A 89 18.76 6.19 -22.66
C LYS A 89 17.40 6.60 -23.19
N HIS A 90 16.95 7.78 -22.77
CA HIS A 90 15.64 8.31 -23.11
C HIS A 90 15.74 9.70 -23.72
N LYS A 91 14.73 10.08 -24.50
CA LYS A 91 14.66 11.35 -25.20
C LYS A 91 13.27 11.96 -25.10
N ILE A 92 13.21 13.28 -25.03
CA ILE A 92 11.99 14.05 -25.33
C ILE A 92 12.34 15.30 -26.10
N THR A 93 11.41 15.81 -26.91
CA THR A 93 11.59 17.04 -27.68
C THR A 93 10.38 17.93 -27.47
N PHE A 94 10.64 19.18 -27.10
CA PHE A 94 9.61 20.18 -26.85
C PHE A 94 9.76 21.35 -27.80
N ASP A 95 8.65 22.01 -28.08
CA ASP A 95 8.66 23.35 -28.65
C ASP A 95 9.20 24.34 -27.59
N ILE A 96 10.02 25.28 -28.03
CA ILE A 96 10.63 26.29 -27.15
C ILE A 96 9.57 27.19 -26.57
N ASP A 97 8.56 27.58 -27.36
CA ASP A 97 7.46 28.41 -26.86
C ASP A 97 6.69 27.69 -25.75
N PHE A 98 6.57 26.37 -25.84
CA PHE A 98 6.01 25.54 -24.78
C PHE A 98 6.91 25.52 -23.52
N LEU A 99 8.22 25.37 -23.69
CA LEU A 99 9.17 25.44 -22.58
C LEU A 99 9.18 26.83 -21.91
N GLU A 100 9.03 27.90 -22.69
CA GLU A 100 9.05 29.28 -22.22
C GLU A 100 7.84 29.63 -21.32
N GLN A 101 6.75 28.87 -21.40
CA GLN A 101 5.60 28.99 -20.50
C GLN A 101 5.93 28.57 -19.05
N GLY A 102 6.93 27.70 -18.87
CA GLY A 102 7.41 27.22 -17.56
C GLY A 102 8.62 27.99 -17.01
N VAL A 103 8.89 29.19 -17.52
CA VAL A 103 10.07 29.96 -17.12
C VAL A 103 9.88 30.66 -15.78
N TYR A 104 10.86 30.47 -14.89
CA TYR A 104 11.01 31.15 -13.62
C TYR A 104 12.10 32.21 -13.71
N VAL A 105 11.97 33.26 -12.92
CA VAL A 105 13.07 34.20 -12.67
C VAL A 105 13.74 33.76 -11.37
N ASP A 106 15.01 33.39 -11.44
CA ASP A 106 15.77 32.99 -10.25
C ASP A 106 16.20 34.20 -9.40
N ASP A 107 16.87 33.95 -8.27
CA ASP A 107 17.31 35.00 -7.35
C ASP A 107 18.29 36.01 -7.97
N ASN A 108 18.91 35.67 -9.11
CA ASN A 108 19.83 36.53 -9.85
C ASN A 108 19.12 37.30 -11.00
N GLY A 109 17.81 37.12 -11.16
CA GLY A 109 17.05 37.71 -12.26
C GLY A 109 17.13 36.93 -13.57
N GLU A 110 17.69 35.71 -13.57
CA GLU A 110 17.85 34.90 -14.78
C GLU A 110 16.57 34.10 -15.08
N ARG A 111 16.18 34.10 -16.36
CA ARG A 111 15.04 33.31 -16.86
C ARG A 111 15.48 31.85 -17.07
N ILE A 112 15.02 30.98 -16.18
CA ILE A 112 15.37 29.56 -16.16
C ILE A 112 14.15 28.66 -16.31
N ILE A 113 14.34 27.46 -16.84
CA ILE A 113 13.40 26.36 -16.73
C ILE A 113 13.93 25.40 -15.68
N ARG A 114 13.10 25.07 -14.68
CA ARG A 114 13.41 24.05 -13.68
C ARG A 114 12.85 22.70 -14.11
N TYR A 115 13.66 21.66 -14.04
CA TYR A 115 13.22 20.32 -14.40
C TYR A 115 13.94 19.24 -13.60
N ALA A 116 13.40 18.03 -13.64
CA ALA A 116 14.00 16.83 -13.10
C ALA A 116 13.58 15.61 -13.93
N TYR A 117 14.27 14.50 -13.73
CA TYR A 117 13.86 13.20 -14.26
C TYR A 117 13.17 12.37 -13.19
N ASN A 118 12.11 11.68 -13.57
CA ASN A 118 11.29 10.88 -12.67
C ASN A 118 11.12 9.46 -13.20
N ARG A 119 11.25 8.48 -12.31
CA ARG A 119 10.97 7.09 -12.60
C ARG A 119 9.51 6.79 -12.26
N ASN A 120 8.73 6.24 -13.18
CA ASN A 120 7.37 5.74 -12.94
C ASN A 120 6.33 6.81 -12.55
N ASN A 121 6.65 8.10 -12.73
CA ASN A 121 5.74 9.22 -12.51
C ASN A 121 5.11 9.25 -11.11
N PHE A 122 5.90 8.94 -10.08
CA PHE A 122 5.44 8.92 -8.69
C PHE A 122 5.99 10.07 -7.86
N GLY A 123 6.21 11.22 -8.52
CA GLY A 123 6.67 12.45 -7.91
C GLY A 123 7.97 12.27 -7.13
N PHE A 124 8.11 12.99 -6.02
CA PHE A 124 9.37 13.11 -5.28
C PHE A 124 10.01 11.77 -4.87
N ILE A 125 9.22 10.73 -4.61
CA ILE A 125 9.75 9.43 -4.16
C ILE A 125 10.64 8.77 -5.21
N THR A 126 10.28 8.90 -6.49
CA THR A 126 10.94 8.19 -7.60
C THR A 126 11.72 9.12 -8.51
N THR A 127 11.83 10.39 -8.13
CA THR A 127 12.68 11.36 -8.82
C THR A 127 14.16 11.00 -8.72
N GLU A 128 14.96 11.47 -9.68
CA GLU A 128 16.41 11.44 -9.60
C GLU A 128 16.95 12.04 -8.29
N TYR A 129 18.06 11.47 -7.81
CA TYR A 129 18.75 12.00 -6.66
C TYR A 129 19.75 13.09 -7.07
N LEU A 130 19.50 14.32 -6.63
CA LEU A 130 20.38 15.48 -6.83
C LEU A 130 21.00 16.00 -5.53
N GLY A 131 20.81 15.26 -4.42
CA GLY A 131 21.30 15.61 -3.10
C GLY A 131 20.30 15.29 -1.98
N GLU A 132 20.78 15.40 -0.74
CA GLU A 132 19.96 15.22 0.45
C GLU A 132 18.98 16.39 0.62
N THR A 133 17.68 16.10 0.61
CA THR A 133 16.65 17.14 0.71
C THR A 133 15.32 16.62 1.25
N THR A 134 14.47 17.54 1.68
CA THR A 134 13.02 17.32 1.80
C THR A 134 12.33 17.46 0.45
N GLN A 135 11.08 17.03 0.37
CA GLN A 135 10.23 17.23 -0.81
C GLN A 135 10.11 18.70 -1.23
N THR A 136 9.81 19.60 -0.28
CA THR A 136 9.67 21.04 -0.56
C THR A 136 10.98 21.64 -1.08
N ASP A 137 12.10 21.34 -0.41
CA ASP A 137 13.40 21.87 -0.81
C ASP A 137 13.88 21.31 -2.16
N TYR A 138 13.47 20.10 -2.53
CA TYR A 138 13.90 19.48 -3.79
C TYR A 138 13.53 20.34 -4.99
N TRP A 139 12.25 20.69 -5.02
CA TRP A 139 11.63 21.44 -6.10
C TRP A 139 12.08 22.89 -6.19
N ASP A 140 12.43 23.48 -5.05
CA ASP A 140 12.89 24.86 -5.00
C ASP A 140 14.40 25.02 -5.23
N LYS A 141 15.19 24.03 -4.78
CA LYS A 141 16.64 24.20 -4.64
C LYS A 141 17.48 23.22 -5.45
N LEU A 142 16.99 22.00 -5.68
CA LEU A 142 17.80 20.91 -6.23
C LEU A 142 17.42 20.46 -7.64
N THR A 143 16.35 20.99 -8.25
CA THR A 143 16.04 20.72 -9.66
C THR A 143 17.16 21.14 -10.59
N ARG A 144 17.28 20.45 -11.73
CA ARG A 144 18.10 20.92 -12.86
C ARG A 144 17.56 22.25 -13.37
N LYS A 145 18.46 23.05 -13.93
CA LYS A 145 18.16 24.37 -14.49
C LYS A 145 18.72 24.46 -15.90
N ILE A 146 17.94 25.03 -16.81
CA ILE A 146 18.47 25.48 -18.08
C ILE A 146 18.07 26.92 -18.34
N SER A 147 19.07 27.72 -18.70
CA SER A 147 18.91 29.09 -19.15
C SER A 147 18.85 29.15 -20.66
N HIS A 148 17.92 29.95 -21.20
CA HIS A 148 17.82 30.25 -22.62
C HIS A 148 17.69 28.99 -23.52
N PRO A 149 16.52 28.34 -23.57
CA PRO A 149 16.25 27.28 -24.55
C PRO A 149 16.53 27.81 -25.96
N LYS A 150 17.30 27.05 -26.76
CA LYS A 150 17.75 27.46 -28.10
C LYS A 150 17.32 26.46 -29.16
N GLN A 151 17.03 26.99 -30.35
CA GLN A 151 16.61 26.17 -31.48
C GLN A 151 17.64 25.11 -31.81
N GLY A 152 17.21 23.85 -31.89
CA GLY A 152 18.05 22.71 -32.24
C GLY A 152 19.06 22.31 -31.16
N TYR A 153 19.01 22.92 -29.97
CA TYR A 153 19.89 22.54 -28.88
C TYR A 153 19.48 21.18 -28.29
N VAL A 154 20.48 20.38 -27.94
CA VAL A 154 20.33 19.08 -27.28
C VAL A 154 20.94 19.18 -25.90
N GLN A 155 20.11 19.10 -24.87
CA GLN A 155 20.55 18.95 -23.49
C GLN A 155 20.80 17.46 -23.22
N GLU A 156 22.03 17.11 -22.88
CA GLU A 156 22.39 15.75 -22.46
C GLU A 156 22.59 15.71 -20.94
N ASP A 157 21.87 14.82 -20.28
CA ASP A 157 21.90 14.64 -18.84
C ASP A 157 22.26 13.19 -18.46
N LEU A 158 22.68 13.05 -17.20
CA LEU A 158 22.92 11.78 -16.54
C LEU A 158 22.18 11.77 -15.20
N VAL A 159 21.32 10.79 -14.99
CA VAL A 159 20.79 10.45 -13.66
C VAL A 159 21.76 9.47 -13.03
N GLU A 160 22.40 9.86 -11.93
CA GLU A 160 23.38 9.00 -11.24
C GLU A 160 22.71 7.86 -10.48
N ARG A 161 21.56 8.15 -9.86
CA ARG A 161 20.67 7.19 -9.20
C ARG A 161 19.26 7.77 -9.04
N TRP A 162 18.29 6.89 -8.86
CA TRP A 162 16.96 7.28 -8.40
C TRP A 162 16.95 7.44 -6.87
N LYS A 163 16.00 8.21 -6.35
CA LYS A 163 15.71 8.19 -4.91
C LYS A 163 15.26 6.80 -4.47
N TRP A 164 15.66 6.42 -3.26
CA TRP A 164 15.42 5.09 -2.68
C TRP A 164 15.98 3.91 -3.49
N PHE A 165 16.90 4.18 -4.42
CA PHE A 165 17.69 3.19 -5.15
C PHE A 165 19.16 3.36 -4.83
N PRO A 166 19.92 2.27 -4.66
CA PRO A 166 21.36 2.36 -4.53
C PRO A 166 21.97 2.78 -5.87
N GLN A 167 23.19 3.33 -5.78
CA GLN A 167 24.04 3.47 -6.95
C GLN A 167 24.70 2.12 -7.22
N GLY A 168 24.38 1.47 -8.35
CA GLY A 168 24.96 0.18 -8.73
C GLY A 168 24.05 -1.02 -8.48
N GLU A 169 24.65 -2.19 -8.23
CA GLU A 169 23.91 -3.43 -8.03
C GLU A 169 23.13 -3.43 -6.71
N ILE A 170 21.95 -4.06 -6.74
CA ILE A 170 21.09 -4.27 -5.57
C ILE A 170 21.34 -5.72 -5.10
N ASP A 171 21.87 -5.91 -3.90
CA ASP A 171 21.88 -7.22 -3.25
C ASP A 171 20.69 -7.32 -2.30
N PHE A 172 19.66 -8.05 -2.73
CA PHE A 172 18.44 -8.29 -1.96
C PHE A 172 18.40 -9.71 -1.39
N LYS A 173 19.55 -10.39 -1.27
CA LYS A 173 19.59 -11.78 -0.78
C LYS A 173 19.71 -11.84 0.74
N THR A 174 18.82 -12.60 1.38
CA THR A 174 18.99 -12.94 2.79
C THR A 174 19.81 -14.23 2.95
N GLN A 175 20.43 -14.38 4.11
CA GLN A 175 21.09 -15.64 4.52
C GLN A 175 20.14 -16.61 5.24
N ILE A 176 18.90 -16.19 5.50
CA ILE A 176 17.88 -17.03 6.12
C ILE A 176 17.48 -18.13 5.13
N THR A 177 17.39 -19.37 5.62
CA THR A 177 16.99 -20.55 4.85
C THR A 177 15.78 -21.19 5.54
N PRO A 178 14.66 -21.39 4.82
CA PRO A 178 13.51 -22.14 5.32
C PRO A 178 13.86 -23.60 5.67
N PRO A 179 12.99 -24.32 6.41
CA PRO A 179 13.12 -25.76 6.59
C PRO A 179 12.93 -26.50 5.25
N GLU A 180 13.29 -27.79 5.20
CA GLU A 180 13.13 -28.62 3.99
C GLU A 180 11.68 -28.90 3.60
N LYS A 181 10.72 -28.73 4.52
CA LYS A 181 9.30 -29.02 4.27
C LYS A 181 8.41 -28.04 5.00
N PHE A 182 7.29 -27.71 4.36
CA PHE A 182 6.19 -26.99 4.98
C PHE A 182 5.06 -27.97 5.30
N MET A 183 4.49 -27.91 6.51
CA MET A 183 3.40 -28.82 6.87
C MET A 183 2.14 -28.56 6.05
N GLU A 184 1.41 -29.62 5.71
CA GLU A 184 0.09 -29.52 5.08
C GLU A 184 -0.88 -28.74 5.99
N ARG A 185 -1.75 -27.93 5.37
CA ARG A 185 -2.75 -27.16 6.11
C ARG A 185 -3.98 -28.01 6.41
N ILE A 186 -4.84 -27.51 7.30
CA ILE A 186 -6.08 -28.22 7.65
C ILE A 186 -6.92 -28.55 6.42
N ASN A 187 -7.45 -29.77 6.39
CA ASN A 187 -8.33 -30.28 5.34
C ASN A 187 -7.75 -30.16 3.91
N GLY A 188 -6.42 -30.19 3.75
CA GLY A 188 -5.75 -30.04 2.46
C GLY A 188 -5.96 -28.66 1.81
N LYS A 189 -6.25 -27.63 2.62
CA LYS A 189 -6.33 -26.26 2.10
C LYS A 189 -4.97 -25.82 1.58
N GLU A 190 -4.99 -25.09 0.48
CA GLU A 190 -3.80 -24.40 -0.01
C GLU A 190 -3.35 -23.35 1.01
N PHE A 191 -2.04 -23.13 1.12
CA PHE A 191 -1.52 -22.00 1.86
C PHE A 191 -1.53 -20.74 0.99
N HIS A 192 -2.14 -19.67 1.47
CA HIS A 192 -2.19 -18.40 0.78
C HIS A 192 -0.90 -17.62 1.07
N SER A 193 0.03 -17.64 0.12
CA SER A 193 1.29 -16.91 0.23
C SER A 193 1.28 -15.71 -0.71
N GLY A 194 1.24 -14.50 -0.14
CA GLY A 194 1.05 -13.30 -0.94
C GLY A 194 1.30 -11.99 -0.22
N HIS A 195 0.88 -10.89 -0.84
CA HIS A 195 1.02 -9.54 -0.26
C HIS A 195 -0.28 -8.75 -0.34
N VAL A 196 -0.48 -7.84 0.62
CA VAL A 196 -1.43 -6.74 0.45
C VAL A 196 -0.72 -5.67 -0.38
N LEU A 197 -1.23 -5.45 -1.58
CA LEU A 197 -0.75 -4.38 -2.44
C LEU A 197 -1.04 -3.03 -1.78
N ASN A 198 -0.26 -2.00 -2.13
CA ASN A 198 -0.51 -0.66 -1.64
C ASN A 198 -1.98 -0.26 -1.89
N ASP A 199 -2.66 0.15 -0.83
CA ASP A 199 -4.10 0.36 -0.81
C ASP A 199 -4.51 1.76 -1.30
N LEU A 200 -3.56 2.69 -1.39
CA LEU A 200 -3.74 4.02 -1.94
C LEU A 200 -3.36 4.03 -3.41
N TYR A 201 -4.36 3.86 -4.27
CA TYR A 201 -4.17 3.90 -5.71
C TYR A 201 -3.65 5.27 -6.16
N VAL A 202 -2.67 5.28 -7.06
CA VAL A 202 -2.28 6.47 -7.81
C VAL A 202 -2.32 6.20 -9.31
N SER A 203 -2.53 7.24 -10.12
CA SER A 203 -2.60 7.10 -11.57
C SER A 203 -1.34 6.50 -12.19
N GLY A 204 -0.18 6.67 -11.55
CA GLY A 204 1.06 6.02 -11.95
C GLY A 204 0.98 4.49 -11.95
N PHE A 205 0.08 3.86 -11.18
CA PHE A 205 -0.04 2.40 -11.10
C PHE A 205 -0.59 1.75 -12.37
N ASP A 206 -1.37 2.48 -13.19
CA ASP A 206 -1.99 1.93 -14.41
C ASP A 206 -0.95 1.29 -15.34
N ASP A 207 0.21 1.93 -15.48
CA ASP A 207 1.31 1.46 -16.32
C ASP A 207 1.99 0.17 -15.78
N PHE A 208 1.75 -0.20 -14.51
CA PHE A 208 2.50 -1.25 -13.79
C PHE A 208 1.67 -2.46 -13.37
N PHE A 209 0.37 -2.51 -13.66
CA PHE A 209 -0.46 -3.69 -13.30
C PHE A 209 0.12 -4.99 -13.87
N ASN A 210 0.45 -4.99 -15.17
CA ASN A 210 1.00 -6.19 -15.83
C ASN A 210 2.41 -6.52 -15.34
N SER A 211 3.32 -5.54 -15.23
CA SER A 211 4.70 -5.78 -14.81
C SER A 211 4.77 -6.21 -13.34
N THR A 212 3.94 -5.64 -12.47
CA THR A 212 3.81 -6.07 -11.07
C THR A 212 3.29 -7.49 -10.99
N SER A 213 2.24 -7.84 -11.74
CA SER A 213 1.70 -9.20 -11.74
C SER A 213 2.76 -10.22 -12.19
N LYS A 214 3.53 -9.89 -13.24
CA LYS A 214 4.62 -10.74 -13.73
C LYS A 214 5.73 -10.88 -12.71
N HIS A 215 6.18 -9.77 -12.11
CA HIS A 215 7.19 -9.78 -11.04
C HIS A 215 6.73 -10.65 -9.87
N MET A 216 5.50 -10.48 -9.40
CA MET A 216 4.94 -11.29 -8.33
C MET A 216 4.97 -12.79 -8.65
N ARG A 217 4.69 -13.16 -9.91
CA ARG A 217 4.79 -14.55 -10.36
C ARG A 217 6.24 -15.05 -10.40
N GLU A 218 7.20 -14.21 -10.81
CA GLU A 218 8.64 -14.53 -10.78
C GLU A 218 9.20 -14.73 -9.36
N GLN A 219 8.54 -14.14 -8.35
CA GLN A 219 8.77 -14.37 -6.92
C GLN A 219 7.92 -15.51 -6.32
N GLU A 220 7.23 -16.27 -7.19
CA GLU A 220 6.42 -17.43 -6.82
C GLU A 220 5.23 -17.11 -5.90
N TYR A 221 4.76 -15.86 -5.87
CA TYR A 221 3.52 -15.54 -5.17
C TYR A 221 2.34 -16.20 -5.87
N THR A 222 1.43 -16.73 -5.06
CA THR A 222 0.20 -17.39 -5.50
C THR A 222 -1.03 -16.56 -5.18
N TRP A 223 -0.92 -15.61 -4.23
CA TRP A 223 -2.01 -14.73 -3.83
C TRP A 223 -1.61 -13.25 -3.81
N ALA A 224 -2.61 -12.38 -3.97
CA ALA A 224 -2.52 -10.94 -3.70
C ALA A 224 -3.81 -10.44 -3.04
N ILE A 225 -3.68 -9.45 -2.16
CA ILE A 225 -4.83 -8.72 -1.59
C ILE A 225 -4.89 -7.32 -2.20
N ILE A 226 -6.06 -6.94 -2.71
CA ILE A 226 -6.36 -5.56 -3.14
C ILE A 226 -7.40 -4.98 -2.17
N SER A 227 -7.12 -3.81 -1.59
CA SER A 227 -7.93 -3.21 -0.53
C SER A 227 -8.45 -1.81 -0.91
N PRO A 228 -9.40 -1.69 -1.86
CA PRO A 228 -9.85 -0.38 -2.34
C PRO A 228 -10.57 0.40 -1.22
N PRO A 229 -10.16 1.64 -0.91
CA PRO A 229 -10.76 2.43 0.17
C PRO A 229 -11.96 3.27 -0.27
N TRP A 230 -13.09 3.18 0.43
CA TRP A 230 -14.19 4.16 0.35
C TRP A 230 -14.35 4.90 1.68
N GLN A 231 -15.01 6.06 1.70
CA GLN A 231 -15.12 6.90 2.89
C GLN A 231 -16.56 7.13 3.32
N TRP A 232 -16.77 7.35 4.63
CA TRP A 232 -17.97 8.02 5.12
C TRP A 232 -17.98 9.48 4.65
N VAL A 233 -19.03 9.88 3.93
CA VAL A 233 -19.20 11.22 3.36
C VAL A 233 -20.44 11.94 3.93
N ALA A 234 -21.27 11.21 4.67
CA ALA A 234 -22.33 11.77 5.49
C ALA A 234 -22.56 10.89 6.72
N ASP A 235 -22.94 11.52 7.82
CA ASP A 235 -23.23 10.85 9.09
C ASP A 235 -24.72 10.56 9.31
N SER A 236 -25.61 11.43 8.84
CA SER A 236 -27.05 11.36 9.15
C SER A 236 -27.92 11.77 7.93
N PRO A 237 -28.41 10.80 7.14
CA PRO A 237 -28.14 9.36 7.26
C PRO A 237 -26.69 9.01 6.88
N PRO A 238 -26.14 7.89 7.40
CA PRO A 238 -24.82 7.39 7.02
C PRO A 238 -24.72 7.18 5.50
N LYS A 239 -23.62 7.64 4.91
CA LYS A 239 -23.33 7.46 3.48
C LYS A 239 -21.86 7.14 3.25
N VAL A 240 -21.59 6.08 2.48
CA VAL A 240 -20.26 5.71 2.01
C VAL A 240 -20.15 6.05 0.53
N ALA A 241 -19.02 6.59 0.09
CA ALA A 241 -18.74 6.82 -1.31
C ALA A 241 -17.24 6.69 -1.62
N ASN A 242 -16.93 6.45 -2.89
CA ASN A 242 -15.61 6.73 -3.42
C ASN A 242 -15.41 8.26 -3.46
N SER A 243 -14.48 8.79 -2.66
CA SER A 243 -14.28 10.24 -2.50
C SER A 243 -13.91 10.95 -3.82
N ILE A 244 -13.27 10.23 -4.75
CA ILE A 244 -12.92 10.74 -6.08
C ILE A 244 -14.18 11.09 -6.88
N GLU A 245 -15.25 10.29 -6.80
CA GLU A 245 -16.52 10.55 -7.50
C GLU A 245 -17.20 11.85 -7.03
N LEU A 246 -16.84 12.32 -5.82
CA LEU A 246 -17.35 13.54 -5.22
C LEU A 246 -16.43 14.74 -5.45
N GLY A 247 -15.31 14.57 -6.16
CA GLY A 247 -14.27 15.61 -6.31
C GLY A 247 -13.55 15.93 -5.01
N ILE A 248 -13.57 15.02 -4.04
CA ILE A 248 -12.90 15.16 -2.74
C ILE A 248 -11.56 14.43 -2.84
N ASP A 249 -10.51 15.19 -3.13
CA ASP A 249 -9.14 14.70 -3.32
C ASP A 249 -8.40 14.48 -1.98
N GLU A 250 -9.09 13.86 -1.01
CA GLU A 250 -8.55 13.63 0.33
C GLU A 250 -7.97 12.22 0.50
N ASN A 251 -8.27 11.29 -0.41
CA ASN A 251 -7.78 9.91 -0.33
C ASN A 251 -7.60 9.27 -1.71
N PRO A 252 -6.37 8.90 -2.09
CA PRO A 252 -6.11 8.23 -3.35
C PRO A 252 -6.85 6.88 -3.43
N ASN A 253 -7.62 6.67 -4.48
CA ASN A 253 -8.44 5.49 -4.71
C ASN A 253 -8.57 5.19 -6.21
N TYR A 254 -9.07 4.00 -6.56
CA TYR A 254 -9.36 3.65 -7.95
C TYR A 254 -10.36 4.67 -8.53
N PRO A 255 -10.09 5.22 -9.73
CA PRO A 255 -10.94 6.24 -10.33
C PRO A 255 -12.25 5.67 -10.90
N SER A 256 -12.34 4.34 -11.03
CA SER A 256 -13.51 3.62 -11.55
C SER A 256 -13.46 2.13 -11.22
N ASP A 257 -14.62 1.48 -11.26
CA ASP A 257 -14.71 0.02 -11.17
C ASP A 257 -13.92 -0.66 -12.31
N GLU A 258 -13.91 -0.08 -13.51
CA GLU A 258 -13.17 -0.62 -14.66
C GLU A 258 -11.67 -0.72 -14.38
N LYS A 259 -11.08 0.25 -13.66
CA LYS A 259 -9.66 0.21 -13.27
C LYS A 259 -9.39 -0.85 -12.21
N LEU A 260 -10.26 -0.96 -11.21
CA LEU A 260 -10.13 -2.02 -10.21
C LEU A 260 -10.23 -3.41 -10.86
N ILE A 261 -11.19 -3.59 -11.77
CA ILE A 261 -11.36 -4.83 -12.54
C ILE A 261 -10.13 -5.12 -13.41
N GLU A 262 -9.55 -4.12 -14.06
CA GLU A 262 -8.32 -4.29 -14.85
C GLU A 262 -7.16 -4.79 -14.00
N HIS A 263 -6.94 -4.18 -12.84
CA HIS A 263 -5.87 -4.60 -11.92
C HIS A 263 -6.07 -6.02 -11.41
N ILE A 264 -7.30 -6.39 -11.02
CA ILE A 264 -7.60 -7.77 -10.62
C ILE A 264 -7.30 -8.73 -11.79
N LYS A 265 -7.72 -8.40 -13.00
CA LYS A 265 -7.51 -9.23 -14.19
C LYS A 265 -6.04 -9.38 -14.57
N SER A 266 -5.20 -8.37 -14.33
CA SER A 266 -3.75 -8.50 -14.59
C SER A 266 -3.12 -9.56 -13.69
N LEU A 267 -3.50 -9.61 -12.40
CA LEU A 267 -3.04 -10.63 -11.47
C LEU A 267 -3.53 -12.02 -11.89
N LYS A 268 -4.84 -12.14 -12.19
CA LYS A 268 -5.44 -13.42 -12.63
C LYS A 268 -4.78 -13.96 -13.90
N LYS A 269 -4.37 -13.09 -14.82
CA LYS A 269 -3.68 -13.47 -16.07
C LYS A 269 -2.35 -14.19 -15.80
N GLU A 270 -1.64 -13.82 -14.73
CA GLU A 270 -0.40 -14.45 -14.30
C GLU A 270 -0.63 -15.64 -13.35
N GLY A 271 -1.89 -16.08 -13.19
CA GLY A 271 -2.27 -17.21 -12.33
C GLY A 271 -2.28 -16.88 -10.84
N ILE A 272 -2.15 -15.60 -10.46
CA ILE A 272 -2.22 -15.15 -9.07
C ILE A 272 -3.68 -15.07 -8.65
N LYS A 273 -4.02 -15.70 -7.52
CA LYS A 273 -5.34 -15.60 -6.90
C LYS A 273 -5.51 -14.27 -6.20
N VAL A 274 -6.72 -13.75 -6.22
CA VAL A 274 -7.02 -12.41 -5.72
C VAL A 274 -8.01 -12.48 -4.57
N PHE A 275 -7.61 -11.92 -3.43
CA PHE A 275 -8.47 -11.66 -2.30
C PHE A 275 -8.83 -10.16 -2.29
N LEU A 276 -10.07 -9.83 -2.63
CA LEU A 276 -10.59 -8.46 -2.56
C LEU A 276 -10.98 -8.12 -1.11
N SER A 277 -10.37 -7.09 -0.54
CA SER A 277 -10.60 -6.66 0.85
C SER A 277 -11.04 -5.19 0.88
N PRO A 278 -12.23 -4.85 0.37
CA PRO A 278 -12.69 -3.47 0.31
C PRO A 278 -12.80 -2.89 1.73
N GLN A 279 -12.40 -1.63 1.90
CA GLN A 279 -12.34 -0.99 3.22
C GLN A 279 -13.15 0.30 3.26
N ILE A 280 -13.80 0.57 4.40
CA ILE A 280 -14.35 1.91 4.68
C ILE A 280 -13.32 2.64 5.55
N CYS A 281 -12.55 3.51 4.92
CA CYS A 281 -11.49 4.30 5.55
C CYS A 281 -11.23 5.58 4.74
N CYS A 282 -10.63 6.64 5.28
CA CYS A 282 -10.13 6.80 6.64
C CYS A 282 -11.01 7.73 7.48
N THR A 283 -12.17 8.15 6.97
CA THR A 283 -13.12 8.95 7.74
C THR A 283 -13.85 8.07 8.75
N VAL A 284 -14.08 8.60 9.96
CA VAL A 284 -14.82 7.92 11.03
C VAL A 284 -16.25 8.44 11.09
N ILE A 285 -17.18 7.58 11.48
CA ILE A 285 -18.57 7.96 11.75
C ILE A 285 -18.84 7.87 13.26
N ASP A 286 -19.69 8.75 13.79
CA ASP A 286 -20.03 8.69 15.22
C ASP A 286 -21.10 7.63 15.46
N THR A 287 -20.77 6.54 16.14
CA THR A 287 -21.70 5.45 16.45
C THR A 287 -22.40 5.59 17.80
N GLN A 288 -22.08 6.63 18.59
CA GLN A 288 -22.59 6.77 19.94
C GLN A 288 -24.06 7.17 19.97
N ASN A 289 -24.84 6.53 20.85
CA ASN A 289 -26.24 6.86 21.14
C ASN A 289 -27.16 6.92 19.91
N ARG A 290 -26.86 6.13 18.87
CA ARG A 290 -27.66 6.06 17.65
C ARG A 290 -28.95 5.30 17.85
N ASN A 291 -30.02 5.75 17.17
CA ASN A 291 -31.32 5.10 17.22
C ASN A 291 -31.42 3.95 16.19
N ASP A 292 -32.49 3.15 16.28
CA ASP A 292 -32.69 2.00 15.38
C ASP A 292 -32.76 2.41 13.89
N GLU A 293 -33.31 3.59 13.59
CA GLU A 293 -33.41 4.10 12.21
C GLU A 293 -32.04 4.38 11.62
N TRP A 294 -31.15 5.01 12.40
CA TRP A 294 -29.78 5.27 12.01
C TRP A 294 -29.00 3.96 11.82
N TRP A 295 -29.14 3.00 12.73
CA TRP A 295 -28.50 1.68 12.57
C TRP A 295 -29.03 0.92 11.35
N ASN A 296 -30.32 1.02 11.04
CA ASN A 296 -30.88 0.46 9.82
C ASN A 296 -30.27 1.11 8.57
N ALA A 297 -30.09 2.44 8.57
CA ALA A 297 -29.44 3.16 7.48
C ALA A 297 -27.95 2.77 7.34
N TYR A 298 -27.21 2.68 8.45
CA TYR A 298 -25.82 2.21 8.48
C TYR A 298 -25.69 0.83 7.84
N PHE A 299 -26.46 -0.16 8.30
CA PHE A 299 -26.36 -1.53 7.76
C PHE A 299 -26.80 -1.61 6.31
N SER A 300 -27.82 -0.83 5.90
CA SER A 300 -28.23 -0.78 4.49
C SER A 300 -27.12 -0.22 3.61
N GLU A 301 -26.38 0.78 4.09
CA GLU A 301 -25.29 1.40 3.34
C GLU A 301 -24.03 0.51 3.30
N VAL A 302 -23.66 -0.14 4.41
CA VAL A 302 -22.57 -1.12 4.44
C VAL A 302 -22.90 -2.33 3.56
N GLU A 303 -24.13 -2.83 3.59
CA GLU A 303 -24.58 -3.90 2.69
C GLU A 303 -24.47 -3.45 1.22
N ARG A 304 -24.93 -2.24 0.88
CA ARG A 304 -24.79 -1.69 -0.48
C ARG A 304 -23.32 -1.67 -0.92
N PHE A 305 -22.43 -1.21 -0.06
CA PHE A 305 -20.99 -1.16 -0.32
C PHE A 305 -20.37 -2.55 -0.53
N LEU A 306 -20.68 -3.52 0.34
CA LEU A 306 -20.11 -4.87 0.24
C LEU A 306 -20.71 -5.65 -0.94
N VAL A 307 -22.01 -5.51 -1.21
CA VAL A 307 -22.68 -6.12 -2.38
C VAL A 307 -22.15 -5.53 -3.69
N HIS A 308 -21.81 -4.24 -3.73
CA HIS A 308 -21.11 -3.63 -4.87
C HIS A 308 -19.79 -4.33 -5.16
N HIS A 309 -18.93 -4.47 -4.14
CA HIS A 309 -17.63 -5.13 -4.29
C HIS A 309 -17.74 -6.64 -4.52
N ALA A 310 -18.80 -7.29 -4.04
CA ALA A 310 -19.10 -8.68 -4.36
C ALA A 310 -19.35 -8.89 -5.86
N LYS A 311 -20.09 -7.97 -6.50
CA LYS A 311 -20.29 -7.99 -7.96
C LYS A 311 -18.98 -7.78 -8.71
N ILE A 312 -18.15 -6.84 -8.26
CA ILE A 312 -16.82 -6.62 -8.83
C ILE A 312 -15.99 -7.90 -8.74
N ALA A 313 -15.90 -8.47 -7.54
CA ALA A 313 -15.16 -9.71 -7.27
C ALA A 313 -15.58 -10.83 -8.23
N GLU A 314 -16.88 -11.04 -8.41
CA GLU A 314 -17.42 -12.05 -9.32
C GLU A 314 -17.04 -11.78 -10.78
N VAL A 315 -17.28 -10.56 -11.31
CA VAL A 315 -17.00 -10.26 -12.73
C VAL A 315 -15.51 -10.19 -13.06
N SER A 316 -14.66 -9.92 -12.07
CA SER A 316 -13.21 -9.92 -12.22
C SER A 316 -12.57 -11.28 -11.97
N GLY A 317 -13.31 -12.24 -11.40
CA GLY A 317 -12.80 -13.58 -11.05
C GLY A 317 -11.89 -13.58 -9.82
N ALA A 318 -12.15 -12.70 -8.85
CA ALA A 318 -11.49 -12.76 -7.55
C ALA A 318 -11.89 -14.05 -6.81
N ASP A 319 -11.00 -14.57 -5.99
CA ASP A 319 -11.13 -15.87 -5.34
C ASP A 319 -11.70 -15.75 -3.92
N ALA A 320 -11.46 -14.60 -3.26
CA ALA A 320 -11.96 -14.33 -1.93
C ALA A 320 -12.43 -12.87 -1.73
N LEU A 321 -13.32 -12.64 -0.77
CA LEU A 321 -13.86 -11.33 -0.40
C LEU A 321 -13.91 -11.13 1.12
N ARG A 322 -13.51 -9.95 1.59
CA ARG A 322 -13.62 -9.57 3.02
C ARG A 322 -14.96 -8.89 3.27
N VAL A 323 -15.63 -9.28 4.36
CA VAL A 323 -16.96 -8.78 4.72
C VAL A 323 -16.97 -8.35 6.19
N ASP A 324 -16.74 -7.06 6.44
CA ASP A 324 -16.70 -6.49 7.79
C ASP A 324 -17.70 -5.35 7.97
N THR A 325 -18.18 -5.20 9.21
CA THR A 325 -18.88 -4.01 9.67
C THR A 325 -17.94 -3.18 10.54
N PHE A 326 -17.21 -2.26 9.88
CA PHE A 326 -16.07 -1.53 10.43
C PHE A 326 -16.32 -0.81 11.76
N ASP A 327 -17.53 -0.26 11.97
CA ASP A 327 -17.84 0.60 13.13
C ASP A 327 -18.90 0.02 14.10
N ALA A 328 -19.52 -1.13 13.78
CA ALA A 328 -20.67 -1.63 14.52
C ALA A 328 -20.26 -2.52 15.72
N ASP A 329 -20.83 -2.26 16.91
CA ASP A 329 -20.73 -3.12 18.10
C ASP A 329 -22.02 -3.95 18.26
N ASN A 330 -21.88 -5.27 18.36
CA ASN A 330 -23.03 -6.18 18.49
C ASN A 330 -23.83 -6.00 19.79
N ARG A 331 -23.29 -5.28 20.78
CA ARG A 331 -23.98 -4.93 22.03
C ARG A 331 -24.89 -3.71 21.90
N GLU A 332 -24.63 -2.86 20.91
CA GLU A 332 -25.35 -1.60 20.69
C GLU A 332 -26.44 -1.72 19.62
N VAL A 333 -26.28 -2.67 18.71
CA VAL A 333 -27.17 -2.86 17.56
C VAL A 333 -28.24 -3.91 17.86
N LYS A 334 -29.52 -3.53 17.75
CA LYS A 334 -30.63 -4.49 17.81
C LYS A 334 -30.62 -5.41 16.59
N ASN A 335 -30.87 -6.70 16.83
CA ASN A 335 -30.94 -7.73 15.79
C ASN A 335 -29.66 -7.77 14.94
N PHE A 336 -28.50 -7.58 15.57
CA PHE A 336 -27.20 -7.55 14.91
C PHE A 336 -26.96 -8.83 14.10
N ASP A 337 -27.24 -9.99 14.70
CA ASP A 337 -27.05 -11.30 14.08
C ASP A 337 -27.89 -11.43 12.81
N GLU A 338 -29.18 -11.08 12.86
CA GLU A 338 -30.06 -11.14 11.69
C GLU A 338 -29.60 -10.19 10.57
N LYS A 339 -29.07 -9.02 10.92
CA LYS A 339 -28.51 -8.07 9.95
C LYS A 339 -27.27 -8.62 9.27
N MET A 340 -26.34 -9.17 10.05
CA MET A 340 -25.11 -9.80 9.52
C MET A 340 -25.44 -10.99 8.62
N GLU A 341 -26.33 -11.89 9.06
CA GLU A 341 -26.74 -13.04 8.25
C GLU A 341 -27.41 -12.62 6.94
N GLN A 342 -28.27 -11.59 6.97
CA GLN A 342 -28.96 -11.09 5.79
C GLN A 342 -27.98 -10.45 4.79
N MET A 343 -27.01 -9.69 5.27
CA MET A 343 -25.97 -9.09 4.44
C MET A 343 -25.08 -10.15 3.82
N ILE A 344 -24.58 -11.12 4.59
CA ILE A 344 -23.79 -12.26 4.08
C ILE A 344 -24.58 -13.04 3.02
N LYS A 345 -25.87 -13.28 3.26
CA LYS A 345 -26.75 -13.94 2.30
C LYS A 345 -26.88 -13.15 1.00
N ASN A 346 -26.93 -11.82 1.05
CA ASN A 346 -27.02 -10.99 -0.15
C ASN A 346 -25.69 -10.94 -0.91
N ILE A 347 -24.56 -10.91 -0.20
CA ILE A 347 -23.23 -11.01 -0.80
C ILE A 347 -23.06 -12.36 -1.53
N ARG A 348 -23.46 -13.48 -0.91
CA ARG A 348 -23.40 -14.81 -1.53
C ARG A 348 -24.31 -15.00 -2.75
N LYS A 349 -25.28 -14.11 -2.98
CA LYS A 349 -26.06 -14.12 -4.24
C LYS A 349 -25.27 -13.56 -5.41
N GLU A 350 -24.34 -12.66 -5.13
CA GLU A 350 -23.55 -11.96 -6.14
C GLU A 350 -22.15 -12.54 -6.31
N PHE A 351 -21.59 -13.20 -5.28
CA PHE A 351 -20.23 -13.72 -5.29
C PHE A 351 -20.15 -15.19 -4.85
N GLY A 352 -19.54 -16.03 -5.71
CA GLY A 352 -19.38 -17.47 -5.49
C GLY A 352 -18.09 -17.89 -4.77
N GLY A 353 -17.11 -16.99 -4.63
CA GLY A 353 -15.83 -17.27 -3.99
C GLY A 353 -15.89 -17.30 -2.46
N GLU A 354 -14.72 -17.43 -1.82
CA GLU A 354 -14.63 -17.52 -0.36
C GLU A 354 -14.92 -16.18 0.31
N ILE A 355 -15.65 -16.16 1.42
CA ILE A 355 -15.86 -14.94 2.21
C ILE A 355 -15.26 -15.08 3.61
N GLY A 356 -14.60 -14.01 4.08
CA GLY A 356 -14.03 -13.97 5.41
C GLY A 356 -14.26 -12.64 6.11
N SER A 357 -14.07 -12.64 7.43
CA SER A 357 -14.19 -11.44 8.27
C SER A 357 -12.91 -11.24 9.07
N GLY A 358 -12.57 -9.97 9.32
CA GLY A 358 -11.32 -9.56 9.93
C GLY A 358 -11.40 -9.26 11.42
N THR A 359 -10.29 -9.47 12.09
CA THR A 359 -9.98 -8.99 13.44
C THR A 359 -8.54 -8.50 13.46
N SER A 360 -8.17 -7.74 14.48
CA SER A 360 -6.80 -7.27 14.64
C SER A 360 -6.22 -7.57 16.02
N ILE A 361 -4.90 -7.62 16.08
CA ILE A 361 -4.10 -7.60 17.31
C ILE A 361 -3.21 -6.37 17.22
N TYR A 362 -3.62 -5.32 17.93
CA TYR A 362 -2.85 -4.08 18.08
C TYR A 362 -2.21 -4.03 19.46
N LEU A 363 -1.02 -3.42 19.53
CA LEU A 363 -0.49 -2.93 20.79
C LEU A 363 -1.06 -1.55 21.12
N SER A 364 -1.38 -1.34 22.39
CA SER A 364 -1.38 0.02 22.95
C SER A 364 -0.02 0.25 23.60
N GLU A 365 0.57 1.44 23.42
CA GLU A 365 1.97 1.82 23.71
C GLU A 365 2.57 1.26 25.02
N ASP A 366 1.76 0.98 26.05
CA ASP A 366 2.22 0.49 27.36
C ASP A 366 1.64 -0.86 27.83
N LYS A 367 0.81 -1.54 27.03
CA LYS A 367 0.12 -2.77 27.48
C LYS A 367 0.39 -3.94 26.55
N GLU A 368 0.61 -5.10 27.15
CA GLU A 368 0.57 -6.37 26.43
C GLU A 368 -0.78 -6.49 25.70
N PRO A 369 -0.81 -7.04 24.47
CA PRO A 369 -2.05 -7.22 23.76
C PRO A 369 -2.96 -8.09 24.62
N ARG A 370 -4.26 -7.81 24.68
CA ARG A 370 -5.20 -8.53 25.57
C ARG A 370 -5.97 -9.65 24.88
N GLY A 371 -5.87 -9.74 23.56
CA GLY A 371 -6.59 -10.68 22.71
C GLY A 371 -6.82 -10.06 21.33
N ILE A 372 -7.63 -10.73 20.52
CA ILE A 372 -8.11 -10.20 19.23
C ILE A 372 -9.20 -9.14 19.46
N ILE A 373 -9.28 -8.16 18.56
CA ILE A 373 -10.27 -7.09 18.56
C ILE A 373 -10.90 -7.02 17.16
N PRO A 374 -12.23 -7.20 17.03
CA PRO A 374 -13.18 -7.49 18.11
C PRO A 374 -13.01 -8.91 18.68
N PRO A 375 -13.52 -9.19 19.91
CA PRO A 375 -13.34 -10.50 20.54
C PRO A 375 -14.21 -11.58 19.88
N VAL A 376 -13.98 -12.86 20.20
CA VAL A 376 -14.69 -14.01 19.59
C VAL A 376 -16.21 -13.92 19.68
N GLU A 377 -16.73 -13.31 20.74
CA GLU A 377 -18.17 -13.13 20.97
C GLU A 377 -18.82 -12.17 19.98
N TYR A 378 -18.03 -11.35 19.28
CA TYR A 378 -18.50 -10.48 18.21
C TYR A 378 -18.99 -11.27 17.00
N PHE A 379 -18.28 -12.33 16.65
CA PHE A 379 -18.46 -13.08 15.41
C PHE A 379 -19.60 -14.09 15.50
N THR A 380 -20.76 -13.74 16.05
CA THR A 380 -21.95 -14.62 16.18
C THR A 380 -22.36 -15.28 14.86
N PHE A 381 -22.01 -14.66 13.73
CA PHE A 381 -22.23 -15.11 12.34
C PHE A 381 -21.09 -15.97 11.76
N GLY A 382 -20.08 -16.35 12.54
CA GLY A 382 -18.85 -17.01 12.08
C GLY A 382 -19.06 -18.33 11.32
N ASP A 383 -20.14 -19.06 11.59
CA ASP A 383 -20.49 -20.29 10.87
C ASP A 383 -20.79 -20.05 9.38
N LYS A 384 -21.16 -18.83 9.00
CA LYS A 384 -21.48 -18.44 7.61
C LYS A 384 -20.25 -18.06 6.79
N LEU A 385 -19.09 -17.90 7.44
CA LEU A 385 -17.82 -17.52 6.82
C LEU A 385 -17.04 -18.75 6.39
N ASP A 386 -16.09 -18.56 5.47
CA ASP A 386 -15.16 -19.59 5.02
C ASP A 386 -13.82 -19.51 5.76
N PHE A 387 -13.43 -18.31 6.22
CA PHE A 387 -12.19 -18.05 6.95
C PHE A 387 -12.30 -16.80 7.83
N PHE A 388 -11.33 -16.62 8.73
CA PHE A 388 -11.09 -15.35 9.42
C PHE A 388 -9.74 -14.77 9.00
N VAL A 389 -9.63 -13.45 9.06
CA VAL A 389 -8.37 -12.72 8.85
C VAL A 389 -7.93 -12.10 10.16
N ILE A 390 -6.66 -12.25 10.53
CA ILE A 390 -6.06 -11.55 11.65
C ILE A 390 -4.97 -10.60 11.17
N SER A 391 -5.16 -9.29 11.38
CA SER A 391 -4.10 -8.30 11.17
C SER A 391 -3.28 -8.16 12.45
N ILE A 392 -1.99 -8.42 12.38
CA ILE A 392 -1.07 -8.36 13.52
C ILE A 392 -0.07 -7.24 13.29
N ASP A 393 -0.23 -6.17 14.07
CA ASP A 393 0.75 -5.09 14.19
C ASP A 393 1.18 -4.98 15.65
N ALA A 394 2.06 -5.89 16.04
CA ALA A 394 2.51 -6.04 17.41
C ALA A 394 4.03 -6.26 17.49
N ARG A 395 4.57 -5.98 18.66
CA ARG A 395 5.97 -6.23 19.02
C ARG A 395 6.22 -7.72 19.23
N LEU A 396 7.26 -8.26 18.59
CA LEU A 396 7.78 -9.60 18.85
C LEU A 396 8.84 -9.62 19.98
N SER A 397 9.58 -8.51 20.19
CA SER A 397 10.56 -8.44 21.28
C SER A 397 10.86 -7.04 21.75
N ARG A 398 11.18 -6.91 23.05
CA ARG A 398 11.73 -5.67 23.65
C ARG A 398 13.25 -5.60 23.56
N LYS A 399 13.92 -6.73 23.28
CA LYS A 399 15.38 -6.81 23.25
C LYS A 399 15.94 -6.03 22.06
N ASP A 400 17.14 -5.48 22.22
CA ASP A 400 17.86 -4.86 21.11
C ASP A 400 18.45 -5.87 20.13
N ASN A 401 18.62 -7.12 20.54
CA ASN A 401 19.07 -8.21 19.67
C ASN A 401 18.46 -9.55 20.13
N PRO A 402 17.17 -9.80 19.84
CA PRO A 402 16.55 -11.10 20.09
C PRO A 402 17.11 -12.15 19.14
N SER A 403 17.09 -13.42 19.56
CA SER A 403 17.35 -14.54 18.65
C SER A 403 16.13 -14.79 17.74
N ASN A 404 16.35 -15.41 16.57
CA ASN A 404 15.25 -15.76 15.67
C ASN A 404 14.24 -16.72 16.33
N LYS A 405 14.72 -17.64 17.18
CA LYS A 405 13.87 -18.54 17.96
C LYS A 405 12.92 -17.76 18.88
N GLU A 406 13.41 -16.74 19.58
CA GLU A 406 12.56 -15.90 20.45
C GLU A 406 11.52 -15.12 19.65
N LEU A 407 11.90 -14.63 18.45
CA LEU A 407 10.94 -13.96 17.55
C LEU A 407 9.84 -14.92 17.10
N ALA A 408 10.19 -16.15 16.69
CA ALA A 408 9.23 -17.15 16.23
C ALA A 408 8.31 -17.65 17.37
N GLU A 409 8.83 -17.79 18.59
CA GLU A 409 8.03 -18.11 19.77
C GLU A 409 6.98 -17.03 20.03
N GLU A 410 7.36 -15.74 19.99
CA GLU A 410 6.38 -14.66 20.21
C GLU A 410 5.41 -14.49 19.05
N ALA A 411 5.86 -14.65 17.80
CA ALA A 411 4.94 -14.66 16.65
C ALA A 411 3.88 -15.76 16.81
N GLY A 412 4.30 -16.94 17.30
CA GLY A 412 3.39 -18.02 17.66
C GLY A 412 2.39 -17.64 18.76
N ASN A 413 2.85 -17.02 19.84
CA ASN A 413 1.99 -16.54 20.93
C ASN A 413 0.95 -15.52 20.44
N LEU A 414 1.34 -14.62 19.52
CA LEU A 414 0.43 -13.66 18.92
C LEU A 414 -0.62 -14.34 18.05
N ILE A 415 -0.21 -15.26 17.18
CA ILE A 415 -1.12 -16.05 16.34
C ILE A 415 -2.13 -16.82 17.21
N ASP A 416 -1.66 -17.47 18.28
CA ASP A 416 -2.50 -18.31 19.16
C ASP A 416 -3.60 -17.53 19.88
N ARG A 417 -3.55 -16.19 19.90
CA ARG A 417 -4.66 -15.36 20.40
C ARG A 417 -5.92 -15.48 19.54
N ALA A 418 -5.77 -15.90 18.27
CA ALA A 418 -6.86 -16.16 17.36
C ALA A 418 -7.33 -17.62 17.38
N LEU A 419 -6.62 -18.53 18.08
CA LEU A 419 -7.01 -19.94 18.19
C LEU A 419 -8.47 -20.12 18.67
N PRO A 420 -9.00 -19.33 19.63
CA PRO A 420 -10.38 -19.48 20.04
C PRO A 420 -11.42 -19.21 18.93
N LEU A 421 -11.09 -18.42 17.89
CA LEU A 421 -11.95 -18.30 16.69
C LEU A 421 -11.98 -19.62 15.91
N HIS A 422 -10.80 -20.19 15.67
CA HIS A 422 -10.67 -21.46 14.97
C HIS A 422 -11.38 -22.58 15.74
N GLU A 423 -11.16 -22.71 17.05
CA GLU A 423 -11.80 -23.74 17.87
C GLU A 423 -13.33 -23.62 17.89
N LYS A 424 -13.86 -22.39 17.89
CA LYS A 424 -15.32 -22.16 17.94
C LYS A 424 -16.01 -22.49 16.61
N TYR A 425 -15.45 -22.07 15.48
CA TYR A 425 -16.12 -22.15 14.17
C TYR A 425 -15.53 -23.20 13.23
N ASN A 426 -14.41 -23.82 13.62
CA ASN A 426 -13.64 -24.74 12.79
C ASN A 426 -13.31 -24.15 11.40
N LYS A 427 -12.98 -22.86 11.36
CA LYS A 427 -12.60 -22.13 10.13
C LYS A 427 -11.10 -21.85 10.11
N PRO A 428 -10.44 -21.91 8.95
CA PRO A 428 -9.06 -21.49 8.80
C PRO A 428 -8.88 -20.01 9.12
N ILE A 429 -7.63 -19.64 9.43
CA ILE A 429 -7.24 -18.27 9.71
C ILE A 429 -6.12 -17.83 8.76
N ILE A 430 -6.23 -16.62 8.25
CA ILE A 430 -5.23 -15.93 7.43
C ILE A 430 -4.59 -14.84 8.27
N VAL A 431 -3.26 -14.70 8.20
CA VAL A 431 -2.51 -13.68 8.93
C VAL A 431 -2.07 -12.57 7.97
N ILE A 432 -2.28 -11.31 8.37
CA ILE A 432 -1.70 -10.14 7.73
C ILE A 432 -0.74 -9.48 8.73
N ILE A 433 0.48 -9.17 8.30
CA ILE A 433 1.48 -8.47 9.11
C ILE A 433 1.93 -7.18 8.42
N SER A 434 2.50 -6.25 9.20
CA SER A 434 3.03 -4.98 8.69
C SER A 434 4.33 -4.64 9.43
N TYR A 435 5.45 -5.18 8.95
CA TYR A 435 6.78 -4.86 9.48
C TYR A 435 7.61 -4.06 8.48
N ALA A 436 8.22 -2.97 8.95
CA ALA A 436 8.99 -2.05 8.12
C ALA A 436 10.44 -2.51 7.92
N SER A 437 11.07 -2.08 6.83
CA SER A 437 12.50 -2.30 6.56
C SER A 437 13.40 -1.33 7.33
N ILE A 438 13.37 -1.45 8.65
CA ILE A 438 14.15 -0.65 9.60
C ILE A 438 14.85 -1.52 10.64
N GLU A 439 15.93 -1.00 11.23
CA GLU A 439 16.59 -1.65 12.35
C GLU A 439 15.61 -1.87 13.51
N LYS A 440 15.67 -3.05 14.11
CA LYS A 440 14.83 -3.48 15.22
C LYS A 440 13.34 -3.51 14.87
N SER A 441 13.01 -3.83 13.61
CA SER A 441 11.62 -3.95 13.13
C SER A 441 10.73 -4.83 14.03
N TRP A 442 11.29 -5.86 14.68
CA TRP A 442 10.59 -6.71 15.67
C TRP A 442 10.00 -5.95 16.86
N LYS A 443 10.35 -4.68 17.07
CA LYS A 443 9.71 -3.85 18.07
C LYS A 443 8.30 -3.39 17.65
N GLY A 444 7.93 -3.53 16.37
CA GLY A 444 6.60 -3.27 15.80
C GLY A 444 6.09 -1.85 16.01
N SER A 445 4.78 -1.66 15.93
CA SER A 445 4.07 -0.39 16.24
C SER A 445 4.34 0.22 17.62
N ALA A 446 4.90 -0.55 18.57
CA ALA A 446 5.35 0.01 19.85
C ALA A 446 6.67 0.81 19.75
N PHE A 447 7.36 0.75 18.62
CA PHE A 447 8.63 1.44 18.39
C PHE A 447 8.55 2.50 17.30
N TYR A 448 7.73 2.29 16.27
CA TYR A 448 7.50 3.25 15.22
C TYR A 448 6.02 3.54 15.04
N ASP A 449 5.71 4.77 14.64
CA ASP A 449 4.37 5.15 14.23
C ASP A 449 4.14 4.68 12.78
N PHE A 450 2.98 4.07 12.52
CA PHE A 450 2.64 3.52 11.21
C PHE A 450 2.57 4.60 10.14
N VAL A 451 2.03 5.78 10.47
CA VAL A 451 1.91 6.92 9.56
C VAL A 451 3.28 7.52 9.27
N GLU A 452 4.16 7.60 10.27
CA GLU A 452 5.55 8.02 10.10
C GLU A 452 6.29 7.12 9.09
N ILE A 453 6.19 5.80 9.25
CA ILE A 453 6.84 4.83 8.35
C ILE A 453 6.27 4.88 6.94
N MET A 454 4.94 4.92 6.79
CA MET A 454 4.32 5.03 5.45
C MET A 454 4.71 6.34 4.74
N ASN A 455 4.93 7.42 5.50
CA ASN A 455 5.35 8.70 4.96
C ASN A 455 6.87 8.86 4.80
N ALA A 456 7.66 7.91 5.30
CA ALA A 456 9.12 8.01 5.29
C ALA A 456 9.71 8.22 3.87
N PRO A 457 9.17 7.59 2.80
CA PRO A 457 9.63 7.89 1.44
C PRO A 457 9.38 9.34 0.99
N TRP A 458 8.33 9.98 1.50
CA TRP A 458 7.91 11.34 1.14
C TRP A 458 8.68 12.43 1.88
N ILE A 459 9.08 12.21 3.14
CA ILE A 459 9.86 13.21 3.92
C ILE A 459 11.28 13.41 3.35
N GLY A 460 11.79 12.40 2.64
CA GLY A 460 13.07 12.42 1.94
C GLY A 460 14.27 11.95 2.76
N GLU A 461 15.33 11.55 2.05
CA GLU A 461 16.55 10.95 2.64
C GLU A 461 17.23 11.83 3.71
N ARG A 462 17.09 13.16 3.63
CA ARG A 462 17.71 14.08 4.60
C ARG A 462 17.06 13.97 5.97
N GLU A 463 15.74 14.01 6.03
CA GLU A 463 15.02 13.92 7.31
C GLU A 463 15.05 12.49 7.82
N TRP A 464 15.02 11.51 6.91
CA TRP A 464 15.25 10.12 7.27
C TRP A 464 16.61 9.89 7.97
N LYS A 465 17.71 10.42 7.42
CA LYS A 465 19.05 10.31 8.02
C LYS A 465 19.20 11.00 9.37
N LYS A 466 18.38 12.01 9.65
CA LYS A 466 18.29 12.66 10.98
C LYS A 466 17.31 11.93 11.91
N GLY A 467 16.52 11.03 11.35
CA GLY A 467 15.40 10.36 11.99
C GLY A 467 15.84 9.36 13.05
N LYS A 468 14.83 8.80 13.72
CA LYS A 468 14.99 7.84 14.81
C LYS A 468 15.37 6.43 14.32
N TYR A 469 15.12 6.12 13.05
CA TYR A 469 15.23 4.78 12.51
C TYR A 469 16.34 4.70 11.46
N GLU A 470 17.01 3.56 11.43
CA GLU A 470 17.97 3.22 10.39
C GLU A 470 17.36 2.16 9.46
N PHE A 471 17.71 2.17 8.18
CA PHE A 471 17.21 1.17 7.24
C PHE A 471 17.80 -0.22 7.55
N SER A 472 16.95 -1.25 7.57
CA SER A 472 17.40 -2.66 7.64
C SER A 472 16.39 -3.58 7.00
N GLY A 473 16.69 -4.04 5.78
CA GLY A 473 15.92 -5.08 5.11
C GLY A 473 16.06 -6.46 5.76
N GLU A 474 17.21 -6.73 6.40
CA GLU A 474 17.44 -7.99 7.12
C GLU A 474 16.58 -8.11 8.37
N ASP A 475 16.39 -7.03 9.13
CA ASP A 475 15.54 -7.08 10.32
C ASP A 475 14.05 -7.29 9.97
N GLN A 476 13.60 -6.75 8.83
CA GLN A 476 12.27 -7.05 8.28
C GLN A 476 12.16 -8.52 7.83
N ALA A 477 13.20 -9.05 7.16
CA ALA A 477 13.24 -10.47 6.79
C ALA A 477 13.17 -11.36 8.03
N ARG A 478 13.89 -11.03 9.11
CA ARG A 478 13.86 -11.78 10.37
C ARG A 478 12.47 -11.78 11.02
N THR A 479 11.76 -10.66 11.00
CA THR A 479 10.38 -10.62 11.53
C THR A 479 9.42 -11.46 10.70
N ILE A 480 9.52 -11.38 9.37
CA ILE A 480 8.67 -12.17 8.47
C ILE A 480 8.96 -13.67 8.62
N ASN A 481 10.23 -14.05 8.71
CA ASN A 481 10.63 -15.44 8.93
C ASN A 481 10.05 -16.01 10.25
N ALA A 482 10.01 -15.18 11.30
CA ALA A 482 9.42 -15.59 12.58
C ALA A 482 7.94 -16.00 12.44
N TYR A 483 7.17 -15.30 11.59
CA TYR A 483 5.79 -15.68 11.29
C TYR A 483 5.72 -16.96 10.47
N PHE A 484 6.54 -17.14 9.43
CA PHE A 484 6.57 -18.40 8.70
C PHE A 484 6.91 -19.60 9.60
N GLU A 485 7.94 -19.49 10.46
CA GLU A 485 8.31 -20.55 11.41
C GLU A 485 7.21 -20.84 12.45
N ALA A 486 6.44 -19.82 12.84
CA ALA A 486 5.31 -19.99 13.74
C ALA A 486 4.12 -20.65 13.03
N ILE A 487 3.84 -20.25 11.78
CA ILE A 487 2.74 -20.74 10.96
C ILE A 487 2.96 -22.18 10.52
N GLU A 488 4.20 -22.56 10.21
CA GLU A 488 4.56 -23.93 9.85
C GLU A 488 3.98 -24.92 10.87
N LYS A 489 4.11 -24.61 12.17
CA LYS A 489 3.62 -25.38 13.33
C LYS A 489 2.10 -25.33 13.59
N ARG A 490 1.35 -24.55 12.81
CA ARG A 490 -0.07 -24.24 13.04
C ARG A 490 -0.87 -24.50 11.76
N PRO A 491 -1.25 -25.76 11.46
CA PRO A 491 -1.93 -26.11 10.21
C PRO A 491 -3.27 -25.40 9.99
N TRP A 492 -3.88 -24.86 11.05
CA TRP A 492 -5.11 -24.07 10.98
C TRP A 492 -4.90 -22.62 10.47
N ILE A 493 -3.64 -22.19 10.36
CA ILE A 493 -3.27 -20.99 9.62
C ILE A 493 -3.04 -21.36 8.15
N THR A 494 -3.87 -20.81 7.28
CA THR A 494 -3.87 -21.10 5.84
C THR A 494 -3.42 -19.92 5.00
N GLY A 495 -2.85 -18.87 5.59
CA GLY A 495 -2.27 -17.79 4.81
C GLY A 495 -1.39 -16.84 5.60
N LEU A 496 -0.43 -16.24 4.91
CA LEU A 496 0.38 -15.14 5.40
C LEU A 496 0.48 -14.07 4.31
N TYR A 497 0.27 -12.82 4.70
CA TYR A 497 0.44 -11.66 3.84
C TYR A 497 1.22 -10.57 4.56
N ASN A 498 2.12 -9.88 3.86
CA ASN A 498 2.71 -8.64 4.34
C ASN A 498 2.06 -7.43 3.67
N PHE A 499 1.85 -6.37 4.44
CA PHE A 499 1.20 -5.15 3.98
C PHE A 499 2.13 -4.21 3.21
N GLY A 500 1.60 -3.53 2.19
CA GLY A 500 2.23 -2.36 1.57
C GLY A 500 3.13 -2.66 0.38
N TYR A 501 2.86 -3.73 -0.36
CA TYR A 501 3.68 -4.12 -1.52
C TYR A 501 3.49 -3.15 -2.70
N TRP A 502 4.60 -2.57 -3.17
CA TRP A 502 4.60 -1.54 -4.21
C TRP A 502 4.55 -2.10 -5.65
N MET A 503 4.06 -1.28 -6.58
CA MET A 503 4.03 -1.58 -8.02
C MET A 503 5.39 -1.48 -8.72
N TRP A 504 6.43 -1.05 -8.01
CA TRP A 504 7.81 -1.01 -8.48
C TRP A 504 8.76 -1.20 -7.30
N GLU A 505 10.01 -1.53 -7.59
CA GLU A 505 11.02 -1.70 -6.56
C GLU A 505 11.38 -0.37 -5.90
N MET A 506 11.69 -0.39 -4.60
CA MET A 506 12.28 0.72 -3.84
C MET A 506 13.19 0.14 -2.74
N PRO A 507 14.34 -0.44 -3.13
CA PRO A 507 15.14 -1.29 -2.26
C PRO A 507 15.64 -0.59 -0.99
N LEU A 508 15.79 0.74 -1.00
CA LEU A 508 16.24 1.51 0.15
C LEU A 508 15.12 2.28 0.87
N ALA A 509 13.87 2.16 0.41
CA ALA A 509 12.75 2.83 1.07
C ALA A 509 12.50 2.16 2.43
N PRO A 510 12.42 2.92 3.53
CA PRO A 510 12.23 2.38 4.87
C PRO A 510 10.74 2.19 5.21
N ASP A 511 10.03 1.51 4.31
CA ASP A 511 8.59 1.29 4.39
C ASP A 511 8.26 -0.19 4.65
N MET A 512 6.96 -0.53 4.60
CA MET A 512 6.44 -1.88 4.83
C MET A 512 6.62 -2.81 3.62
N SER A 513 6.87 -2.28 2.43
CA SER A 513 7.05 -3.11 1.23
C SER A 513 8.28 -3.99 1.39
N ILE A 514 8.21 -5.19 0.83
CA ILE A 514 9.38 -6.08 0.73
C ILE A 514 10.00 -6.07 -0.67
N ARG A 515 9.32 -5.47 -1.65
CA ARG A 515 9.72 -5.55 -3.07
C ARG A 515 11.12 -4.96 -3.29
N GLY A 516 12.02 -5.77 -3.83
CA GLY A 516 13.44 -5.45 -4.02
C GLY A 516 14.28 -5.46 -2.74
N LYS A 517 13.83 -6.15 -1.67
CA LYS A 517 14.52 -6.19 -0.36
C LYS A 517 14.79 -7.63 0.09
N PRO A 518 15.70 -7.86 1.07
CA PRO A 518 15.98 -9.19 1.65
C PRO A 518 14.77 -10.04 2.04
N ALA A 519 13.67 -9.39 2.48
CA ALA A 519 12.43 -10.07 2.80
C ALA A 519 11.72 -10.69 1.59
N GLU A 520 11.94 -10.19 0.37
CA GLU A 520 11.37 -10.77 -0.86
C GLU A 520 12.05 -12.09 -1.22
N ASP A 521 13.39 -12.12 -1.16
CA ASP A 521 14.19 -13.33 -1.35
C ASP A 521 13.84 -14.40 -0.30
N LEU A 522 13.68 -13.99 0.96
CA LEU A 522 13.17 -14.87 2.01
C LEU A 522 11.82 -15.49 1.62
N TRP A 523 10.88 -14.65 1.17
CA TRP A 523 9.53 -15.09 0.85
C TRP A 523 9.53 -16.06 -0.32
N LYS A 524 10.32 -15.78 -1.36
CA LYS A 524 10.51 -16.69 -2.49
C LYS A 524 11.03 -18.05 -2.03
N LYS A 525 12.06 -18.10 -1.19
CA LYS A 525 12.57 -19.37 -0.63
C LYS A 525 11.50 -20.13 0.15
N TRP A 526 10.64 -19.43 0.89
CA TRP A 526 9.51 -20.08 1.56
C TRP A 526 8.49 -20.63 0.56
N ASN A 527 8.18 -19.89 -0.51
CA ASN A 527 7.29 -20.37 -1.58
C ASN A 527 7.83 -21.62 -2.26
N GLU A 528 9.13 -21.67 -2.54
CA GLU A 528 9.79 -22.85 -3.13
C GLU A 528 9.54 -24.11 -2.28
N VAL A 529 9.53 -23.99 -0.94
CA VAL A 529 9.26 -25.10 -0.01
C VAL A 529 7.76 -25.36 0.18
N ILE A 530 6.92 -24.32 0.14
CA ILE A 530 5.47 -24.44 0.30
C ILE A 530 4.84 -25.14 -0.91
N TYR A 531 5.36 -24.89 -2.11
CA TYR A 531 4.81 -25.37 -3.38
C TYR A 531 5.74 -26.37 -4.12
N GLU A 532 6.72 -26.97 -3.43
CA GLU A 532 7.71 -27.89 -4.03
C GLU A 532 7.09 -29.15 -4.67
N ASP A 533 5.81 -29.44 -4.38
CA ASP A 533 5.09 -30.66 -4.77
C ASP A 533 3.78 -30.41 -5.58
N ASP A 534 3.47 -29.17 -5.96
CA ASP A 534 2.29 -28.79 -6.79
C ASP A 534 2.66 -28.58 -8.28
#